data_AF-A0A969MX11-F1
#
_entry.id   AF-A0A969MX11-F1
#
_cell.length_a   1.000
_cell.length_b   1.000
_cell.length_c   1.000
_cell.angle_alpha   90.00
_cell.angle_beta   90.00
_cell.angle_gamma   90.00
#
_symmetry.space_group_name_H-M   'P 1'
#
loop_
_entity.id
_entity.type
_entity.pdbx_description
1 polymer ?
#
loop_
_entity_poly.entity_id
_entity_poly.type
_entity_poly.pdbx_seq_one_letter_code
_entity_poly.pdbx_strand_id
1 'polypeptide(L)'
;QPNTHPDPMALIEGIHPADRQGVMAAISRQVQDLRRGIWIVRPNGEIRWIRDRAFPIQNAAGKTYRVVGIAEDISERKQNEIALRLIVEGTAAKIGDQFFHSLVHHLAEALQVRYALVTRFVPGTSDRVRTLAFWNGNDFGENFEYDLQGSPCYGVMQGEHCHYPEQVQSHFPTDLDLVNLGVESYSGIPLKDSTQQILGHLAVMDTEPMTNHRIPQLIVEIFAARAGAELERLQFEETLRATQQRLQYLVTASPAIIYTCSPEPGNPITFISENIQDVLGYVAHQCLAEAKTFWGVAGAS
;
A
#
# COMPACT_ATOMS: atom_id res chain seq x y z
N GLN A 1 56.49 11.90 -8.49
CA GLN A 1 55.54 10.98 -7.82
C GLN A 1 54.59 10.47 -8.89
N PRO A 2 54.36 9.15 -9.03
CA PRO A 2 53.51 8.65 -10.09
C PRO A 2 52.05 9.01 -9.79
N ASN A 3 51.43 9.72 -10.75
CA ASN A 3 49.99 9.97 -10.78
C ASN A 3 49.25 8.64 -10.88
N THR A 4 48.75 8.12 -9.75
CA THR A 4 47.70 7.10 -9.74
C THR A 4 46.41 7.75 -10.22
N HIS A 5 46.19 7.74 -11.54
CA HIS A 5 44.84 7.87 -12.08
C HIS A 5 44.04 6.68 -11.53
N PRO A 6 42.88 6.90 -10.87
CA PRO A 6 42.03 5.80 -10.45
C PRO A 6 41.65 4.98 -11.69
N ASP A 7 41.83 3.66 -11.60
CA ASP A 7 41.48 2.72 -12.66
C ASP A 7 40.00 2.91 -13.05
N PRO A 8 39.68 3.20 -14.33
CA PRO A 8 38.30 3.28 -14.78
C PRO A 8 37.48 2.03 -14.43
N MET A 9 38.12 0.88 -14.30
CA MET A 9 37.49 -0.38 -13.89
C MET A 9 37.06 -0.38 -12.41
N ALA A 10 37.75 0.35 -11.54
CA ALA A 10 37.37 0.47 -10.13
C ALA A 10 36.02 1.18 -9.93
N LEU A 11 35.62 2.04 -10.86
CA LEU A 11 34.30 2.68 -10.86
C LEU A 11 33.20 1.66 -11.22
N ILE A 12 33.49 0.72 -12.12
CA ILE A 12 32.55 -0.34 -12.54
C ILE A 12 32.33 -1.35 -11.40
N GLU A 13 33.34 -1.61 -10.58
CA GLU A 13 33.22 -2.46 -9.40
C GLU A 13 32.19 -1.93 -8.39
N GLY A 14 32.09 -0.60 -8.24
CA GLY A 14 31.11 0.07 -7.36
C GLY A 14 29.69 0.19 -7.93
N ILE A 15 29.48 -0.14 -9.21
CA ILE A 15 28.16 -0.15 -9.85
C ILE A 15 27.44 -1.45 -9.52
N HIS A 16 26.13 -1.36 -9.21
CA HIS A 16 25.30 -2.52 -8.91
C HIS A 16 25.35 -3.56 -10.05
N PRO A 17 25.49 -4.87 -9.77
CA PRO A 17 25.67 -5.91 -10.79
C PRO A 17 24.64 -5.89 -11.93
N ALA A 18 23.37 -5.60 -11.61
CA ALA A 18 22.27 -5.52 -12.59
C ALA A 18 22.45 -4.40 -13.64
N ASP A 19 23.16 -3.31 -13.31
CA ASP A 19 23.32 -2.16 -14.20
C ASP A 19 24.64 -2.18 -14.98
N ARG A 20 25.61 -3.03 -14.58
CA ARG A 20 26.95 -3.07 -15.18
C ARG A 20 26.93 -3.29 -16.68
N GLN A 21 26.08 -4.20 -17.17
CA GLN A 21 25.99 -4.52 -18.60
C GLN A 21 25.47 -3.34 -19.42
N GLY A 22 24.49 -2.60 -18.90
CA GLY A 22 23.94 -1.41 -19.55
C GLY A 22 24.93 -0.24 -19.58
N VAL A 23 25.66 -0.02 -18.49
CA VAL A 23 26.70 1.00 -18.40
C VAL A 23 27.86 0.68 -19.35
N MET A 24 28.31 -0.57 -19.41
CA MET A 24 29.36 -1.01 -20.34
C MET A 24 28.98 -0.84 -21.81
N ALA A 25 27.72 -1.12 -22.15
CA ALA A 25 27.19 -0.89 -23.50
C ALA A 25 27.14 0.61 -23.86
N ALA A 26 26.82 1.48 -22.89
CA ALA A 26 26.78 2.93 -23.08
C ALA A 26 28.19 3.56 -23.20
N ILE A 27 29.16 3.06 -22.42
CA ILE A 27 30.57 3.45 -22.52
C ILE A 27 31.13 3.10 -23.91
N SER A 28 30.76 1.94 -24.46
CA SER A 28 31.24 1.45 -25.76
C SER A 28 30.68 2.20 -26.97
N ARG A 29 29.55 2.92 -26.84
CA ARG A 29 28.82 3.56 -27.96
C ARG A 29 29.21 5.00 -28.29
N GLN A 30 30.36 5.48 -27.80
CA GLN A 30 30.74 6.90 -27.74
C GLN A 30 29.80 7.70 -26.84
N VAL A 31 30.39 8.21 -25.76
CA VAL A 31 29.87 9.11 -24.73
C VAL A 31 28.89 10.16 -25.29
N GLN A 32 27.63 9.78 -25.45
CA GLN A 32 26.51 10.68 -25.64
C GLN A 32 25.46 10.32 -24.60
N ASP A 33 25.48 11.10 -23.52
CA ASP A 33 24.31 11.36 -22.68
C ASP A 33 23.71 10.12 -21.99
N LEU A 34 24.44 9.57 -21.01
CA LEU A 34 23.87 8.66 -20.00
C LEU A 34 22.89 9.43 -19.10
N ARG A 35 21.70 9.78 -19.61
CA ARG A 35 20.67 10.51 -18.84
C ARG A 35 19.97 9.66 -17.77
N ARG A 36 20.42 8.43 -17.52
CA ARG A 36 19.83 7.53 -16.52
C ARG A 36 20.58 7.64 -15.20
N GLY A 37 19.83 7.76 -14.10
CA GLY A 37 20.38 7.60 -12.77
C GLY A 37 20.85 6.16 -12.58
N ILE A 38 22.05 5.98 -12.05
CA ILE A 38 22.66 4.69 -11.75
C ILE A 38 22.78 4.58 -10.22
N TRP A 39 22.60 3.37 -9.72
CA TRP A 39 22.74 3.04 -8.30
C TRP A 39 24.22 2.76 -8.04
N ILE A 40 24.83 3.51 -7.12
CA ILE A 40 26.21 3.25 -6.70
C ILE A 40 26.19 2.74 -5.27
N VAL A 41 26.87 1.62 -5.03
CA VAL A 41 27.11 1.07 -3.70
C VAL A 41 28.43 1.67 -3.20
N ARG A 42 28.36 2.50 -2.16
CA ARG A 42 29.57 3.04 -1.51
C ARG A 42 30.33 1.91 -0.80
N PRO A 43 31.64 2.06 -0.53
CA PRO A 43 32.43 1.05 0.19
C PRO A 43 31.91 0.69 1.59
N ASN A 44 31.09 1.55 2.19
CA ASN A 44 30.42 1.33 3.48
C ASN A 44 29.03 0.65 3.36
N GLY A 45 28.64 0.21 2.16
CA GLY A 45 27.36 -0.43 1.87
C GLY A 45 26.20 0.55 1.58
N GLU A 46 26.42 1.86 1.66
CA GLU A 46 25.36 2.85 1.43
C GLU A 46 25.08 3.03 -0.07
N ILE A 47 23.82 2.90 -0.47
CA ILE A 47 23.39 3.15 -1.86
C ILE A 47 23.08 4.64 -2.07
N ARG A 48 23.60 5.18 -3.18
CA ARG A 48 23.27 6.53 -3.66
C ARG A 48 22.76 6.50 -5.09
N TRP A 49 21.73 7.31 -5.36
CA TRP A 49 21.31 7.61 -6.71
C TRP A 49 22.27 8.63 -7.29
N ILE A 50 23.06 8.22 -8.28
CA ILE A 50 23.95 9.12 -8.98
C ILE A 50 23.42 9.36 -10.38
N ARG A 51 23.20 10.63 -10.72
CA ARG A 51 23.07 11.04 -12.11
C ARG A 51 24.47 11.32 -12.63
N ASP A 52 24.94 10.48 -13.53
CA ASP A 52 26.22 10.70 -14.21
C ASP A 52 25.99 11.37 -15.58
N ARG A 53 26.82 12.36 -15.91
CA ARG A 53 26.84 13.00 -17.22
C ARG A 53 28.28 13.06 -17.71
N ALA A 54 28.56 12.35 -18.78
CA ALA A 54 29.87 12.36 -19.41
C ALA A 54 29.83 13.06 -20.77
N PHE A 55 30.87 13.84 -21.08
CA PHE A 55 31.06 14.55 -22.33
C PHE A 55 32.46 14.28 -22.91
N PRO A 56 32.58 13.96 -24.21
CA PRO A 56 33.87 13.77 -24.85
C PRO A 56 34.50 15.13 -25.20
N ILE A 57 35.79 15.30 -24.87
CA ILE A 57 36.60 16.42 -25.36
C ILE A 57 37.40 15.91 -26.56
N GLN A 58 37.14 16.50 -27.72
CA GLN A 58 37.80 16.21 -28.98
C GLN A 58 38.93 17.20 -29.24
N ASN A 59 39.99 16.75 -29.90
CA ASN A 59 41.03 17.63 -30.41
C ASN A 59 40.60 18.29 -31.74
N ALA A 60 41.44 19.16 -32.29
CA ALA A 60 41.17 19.85 -33.57
C ALA A 60 40.95 18.91 -34.78
N ALA A 61 41.34 17.63 -34.66
CA ALA A 61 41.12 16.60 -35.67
C ALA A 61 39.84 15.77 -35.42
N GLY A 62 38.98 16.16 -34.49
CA GLY A 62 37.74 15.45 -34.14
C GLY A 62 37.95 14.17 -33.32
N LYS A 63 39.18 13.86 -32.91
CA LYS A 63 39.48 12.66 -32.12
C LYS A 63 39.29 12.96 -30.63
N THR A 64 38.40 12.20 -29.98
CA THR A 64 38.21 12.26 -28.52
C THR A 64 39.51 11.89 -27.83
N TYR A 65 40.06 12.81 -27.03
CA TYR A 65 41.30 12.59 -26.29
C TYR A 65 41.11 12.70 -24.76
N ARG A 66 39.96 13.19 -24.30
CA ARG A 66 39.53 13.16 -22.89
C ARG A 66 38.03 12.95 -22.77
N VAL A 67 37.58 12.46 -21.63
CA VAL A 67 36.17 12.42 -21.24
C VAL A 67 36.05 13.16 -19.92
N VAL A 68 35.07 14.04 -19.80
CA VAL A 68 34.73 14.73 -18.55
C VAL A 68 33.41 14.16 -18.05
N GLY A 69 33.42 13.57 -16.86
CA GLY A 69 32.22 13.09 -16.16
C GLY A 69 31.81 14.04 -15.03
N ILE A 70 30.51 14.18 -14.81
CA ILE A 70 29.89 14.87 -13.69
C ILE A 70 28.92 13.89 -13.04
N ALA A 71 29.25 13.44 -11.84
CA ALA A 71 28.40 12.61 -11.00
C ALA A 71 27.71 13.48 -9.94
N GLU A 72 26.38 13.52 -9.97
CA GLU A 72 25.53 14.27 -9.03
C GLU A 72 24.75 13.28 -8.15
N ASP A 73 24.84 13.41 -6.82
CA ASP A 73 23.99 12.67 -5.89
C ASP A 73 22.58 13.26 -5.90
N ILE A 74 21.61 12.48 -6.38
CA ILE A 74 20.20 12.87 -6.50
C ILE A 74 19.30 12.08 -5.54
N SER A 75 19.88 11.45 -4.51
CA SER A 75 19.15 10.56 -3.59
C SER A 75 18.01 11.30 -2.89
N GLU A 76 18.27 12.48 -2.34
CA GLU A 76 17.26 13.33 -1.68
C GLU A 76 16.17 13.78 -2.67
N ARG A 77 16.54 14.11 -3.91
CA ARG A 77 15.58 14.49 -4.95
C ARG A 77 14.63 13.35 -5.29
N LYS A 78 15.15 12.11 -5.36
CA LYS A 78 14.33 10.92 -5.62
C LYS A 78 13.44 10.56 -4.45
N GLN A 79 13.93 10.72 -3.22
CA GLN A 79 13.10 10.57 -2.02
C GLN A 79 11.93 11.56 -2.02
N ASN A 80 12.19 12.83 -2.36
CA ASN A 80 11.14 13.84 -2.48
C ASN A 80 10.19 13.57 -3.66
N GLU A 81 10.68 13.05 -4.79
CA GLU A 81 9.84 12.66 -5.93
C GLU A 81 8.89 11.50 -5.57
N ILE A 82 9.40 10.49 -4.83
CA ILE A 82 8.59 9.38 -4.30
C ILE A 82 7.60 9.92 -3.28
N ALA A 83 8.03 10.71 -2.30
CA ALA A 83 7.15 11.33 -1.31
C ALA A 83 6.06 12.22 -1.95
N LEU A 84 6.39 12.98 -2.98
CA LEU A 84 5.43 13.79 -3.73
C LEU A 84 4.47 12.92 -4.55
N ARG A 85 4.94 11.83 -5.17
CA ARG A 85 4.06 10.85 -5.82
C ARG A 85 3.11 10.20 -4.81
N LEU A 86 3.57 9.93 -3.59
CA LEU A 86 2.77 9.40 -2.48
C LEU A 86 1.68 10.38 -2.01
N ILE A 87 1.96 11.69 -1.98
CA ILE A 87 0.97 12.74 -1.70
C ILE A 87 -0.06 12.84 -2.84
N VAL A 88 0.40 12.79 -4.09
CA VAL A 88 -0.48 12.88 -5.28
C VAL A 88 -1.37 11.64 -5.40
N GLU A 89 -0.87 10.45 -5.13
CA GLU A 89 -1.67 9.22 -5.10
C GLU A 89 -2.62 9.18 -3.90
N GLY A 90 -2.28 9.86 -2.79
CA GLY A 90 -3.20 10.14 -1.68
C GLY A 90 -4.41 11.02 -2.03
N THR A 91 -4.37 11.72 -3.18
CA THR A 91 -5.48 12.54 -3.71
C THR A 91 -6.12 11.96 -4.98
N ALA A 92 -5.59 10.87 -5.52
CA ALA A 92 -6.06 10.25 -6.77
C ALA A 92 -7.18 9.23 -6.51
N ALA A 93 -8.40 9.72 -6.29
CA ALA A 93 -9.71 9.23 -6.78
C ALA A 93 -10.10 7.72 -6.73
N LYS A 94 -9.29 6.81 -6.19
CA LYS A 94 -9.59 5.37 -6.10
C LYS A 94 -9.78 4.99 -4.63
N ILE A 95 -10.97 4.48 -4.33
CA ILE A 95 -11.44 4.14 -2.99
C ILE A 95 -11.67 2.62 -2.95
N GLY A 96 -11.41 1.97 -1.82
CA GLY A 96 -11.65 0.54 -1.63
C GLY A 96 -10.70 -0.35 -2.44
N ASP A 97 -11.22 -1.40 -3.08
CA ASP A 97 -10.39 -2.45 -3.73
C ASP A 97 -9.38 -1.90 -4.75
N GLN A 98 -9.77 -0.87 -5.52
CA GLN A 98 -8.89 -0.27 -6.53
C GLN A 98 -7.66 0.42 -5.93
N PHE A 99 -7.77 0.92 -4.70
CA PHE A 99 -6.63 1.51 -4.00
C PHE A 99 -5.58 0.44 -3.68
N PHE A 100 -5.98 -0.70 -3.12
CA PHE A 100 -5.04 -1.76 -2.74
C PHE A 100 -4.30 -2.36 -3.93
N HIS A 101 -5.00 -2.52 -5.06
CA HIS A 101 -4.38 -2.94 -6.32
C HIS A 101 -3.28 -1.95 -6.76
N SER A 102 -3.60 -0.66 -6.80
CA SER A 102 -2.60 0.36 -7.17
C SER A 102 -1.43 0.39 -6.18
N LEU A 103 -1.73 0.22 -4.89
CA LEU A 103 -0.74 0.25 -3.82
C LEU A 103 0.29 -0.87 -3.96
N VAL A 104 -0.15 -2.12 -4.09
CA VAL A 104 0.79 -3.27 -4.19
C VAL A 104 1.59 -3.23 -5.49
N HIS A 105 0.98 -2.78 -6.59
CA HIS A 105 1.68 -2.63 -7.86
C HIS A 105 2.78 -1.54 -7.78
N HIS A 106 2.44 -0.34 -7.30
CA HIS A 106 3.44 0.73 -7.16
C HIS A 106 4.52 0.40 -6.13
N LEU A 107 4.18 -0.35 -5.07
CA LEU A 107 5.16 -0.82 -4.11
C LEU A 107 6.14 -1.81 -4.75
N ALA A 108 5.63 -2.78 -5.52
CA ALA A 108 6.43 -3.73 -6.26
C ALA A 108 7.38 -3.02 -7.24
N GLU A 109 6.87 -2.04 -8.00
CA GLU A 109 7.68 -1.21 -8.90
C GLU A 109 8.73 -0.38 -8.14
N ALA A 110 8.36 0.24 -7.02
CA ALA A 110 9.26 1.12 -6.28
C ALA A 110 10.44 0.35 -5.66
N LEU A 111 10.19 -0.88 -5.21
CA LEU A 111 11.19 -1.73 -4.59
C LEU A 111 11.86 -2.70 -5.57
N GLN A 112 11.39 -2.73 -6.83
CA GLN A 112 11.85 -3.67 -7.86
C GLN A 112 11.76 -5.13 -7.39
N VAL A 113 10.65 -5.45 -6.70
CA VAL A 113 10.37 -6.79 -6.18
C VAL A 113 9.30 -7.47 -7.01
N ARG A 114 9.39 -8.80 -7.13
CA ARG A 114 8.46 -9.60 -7.92
C ARG A 114 7.06 -9.65 -7.30
N TYR A 115 6.95 -9.78 -5.98
CA TYR A 115 5.68 -10.01 -5.31
C TYR A 115 5.38 -8.91 -4.29
N ALA A 116 4.11 -8.50 -4.23
CA ALA A 116 3.61 -7.61 -3.19
C ALA A 116 2.17 -7.95 -2.86
N LEU A 117 1.81 -7.94 -1.58
CA LEU A 117 0.46 -8.22 -1.13
C LEU A 117 0.07 -7.37 0.07
N VAL A 118 -1.22 -7.12 0.17
CA VAL A 118 -1.86 -6.46 1.31
C VAL A 118 -3.02 -7.33 1.79
N THR A 119 -3.13 -7.50 3.10
CA THR A 119 -4.10 -8.40 3.71
C THR A 119 -4.94 -7.71 4.77
N ARG A 120 -6.01 -8.40 5.16
CA ARG A 120 -6.77 -8.15 6.38
C ARG A 120 -7.09 -9.46 7.10
N PHE A 121 -7.42 -9.38 8.38
CA PHE A 121 -7.99 -10.54 9.10
C PHE A 121 -9.30 -11.01 8.47
N VAL A 122 -9.51 -12.34 8.45
CA VAL A 122 -10.83 -12.91 8.15
C VAL A 122 -11.75 -12.65 9.35
N PRO A 123 -12.96 -12.09 9.16
CA PRO A 123 -13.87 -11.78 10.27
C PRO A 123 -14.13 -12.98 11.17
N GLY A 124 -13.97 -12.79 12.49
CA GLY A 124 -14.18 -13.84 13.49
C GLY A 124 -12.99 -14.78 13.72
N THR A 125 -11.85 -14.54 13.07
CA THR A 125 -10.59 -15.29 13.27
C THR A 125 -9.46 -14.35 13.72
N SER A 126 -8.44 -14.91 14.35
CA SER A 126 -7.23 -14.17 14.78
C SER A 126 -5.93 -14.72 14.17
N ASP A 127 -6.04 -15.78 13.39
CA ASP A 127 -4.94 -16.57 12.82
C ASP A 127 -5.07 -16.76 11.30
N ARG A 128 -6.14 -16.25 10.68
CA ARG A 128 -6.36 -16.30 9.23
C ARG A 128 -6.46 -14.92 8.63
N VAL A 129 -5.86 -14.76 7.47
CA VAL A 129 -5.90 -13.52 6.69
C VAL A 129 -6.40 -13.78 5.29
N ARG A 130 -6.94 -12.72 4.69
CA ARG A 130 -7.36 -12.68 3.30
C ARG A 130 -6.59 -11.58 2.58
N THR A 131 -6.10 -11.86 1.38
CA THR A 131 -5.54 -10.81 0.53
C THR A 131 -6.63 -9.87 0.04
N LEU A 132 -6.35 -8.57 0.03
CA LEU A 132 -7.16 -7.55 -0.61
C LEU A 132 -6.64 -7.22 -2.01
N ALA A 133 -5.32 -7.31 -2.19
CA ALA A 133 -4.68 -7.31 -3.50
C ALA A 133 -3.39 -8.11 -3.44
N PHE A 134 -3.04 -8.76 -4.55
CA PHE A 134 -1.81 -9.50 -4.73
C PHE A 134 -1.22 -9.22 -6.11
N TRP A 135 0.00 -8.70 -6.15
CA TRP A 135 0.80 -8.55 -7.37
C TRP A 135 1.72 -9.77 -7.52
N ASN A 136 1.58 -10.51 -8.62
CA ASN A 136 2.33 -11.76 -8.86
C ASN A 136 3.61 -11.60 -9.71
N GLY A 137 3.97 -10.35 -10.02
CA GLY A 137 5.11 -9.99 -10.88
C GLY A 137 4.71 -9.58 -12.29
N ASN A 138 3.64 -10.14 -12.83
CA ASN A 138 3.17 -9.84 -14.19
C ASN A 138 1.79 -9.17 -14.20
N ASP A 139 0.88 -9.63 -13.32
CA ASP A 139 -0.49 -9.14 -13.23
C ASP A 139 -1.00 -9.28 -11.78
N PHE A 140 -2.25 -8.88 -11.55
CA PHE A 140 -2.94 -9.13 -10.29
C PHE A 140 -3.40 -10.58 -10.20
N GLY A 141 -3.01 -11.25 -9.10
CA GLY A 141 -3.54 -12.55 -8.74
C GLY A 141 -4.95 -12.45 -8.14
N GLU A 142 -5.66 -13.58 -8.11
CA GLU A 142 -6.93 -13.68 -7.38
C GLU A 142 -6.71 -13.54 -5.87
N ASN A 143 -7.72 -13.04 -5.16
CA ASN A 143 -7.65 -12.93 -3.71
C ASN A 143 -7.88 -14.28 -3.03
N PHE A 144 -7.00 -14.64 -2.11
CA PHE A 144 -7.02 -15.92 -1.40
C PHE A 144 -6.92 -15.73 0.12
N GLU A 145 -7.27 -16.79 0.86
CA GLU A 145 -7.18 -16.85 2.32
C GLU A 145 -6.16 -17.91 2.73
N TYR A 146 -5.38 -17.61 3.76
CA TYR A 146 -4.38 -18.52 4.27
C TYR A 146 -4.19 -18.34 5.79
N ASP A 147 -3.62 -19.36 6.41
CA ASP A 147 -3.34 -19.39 7.84
C ASP A 147 -1.98 -18.73 8.10
N LEU A 148 -1.90 -17.89 9.13
CA LEU A 148 -0.66 -17.20 9.51
C LEU A 148 0.35 -18.17 10.10
N GLN A 149 -0.11 -19.24 10.77
CA GLN A 149 0.76 -20.13 11.51
C GLN A 149 1.74 -20.86 10.56
N GLY A 150 3.04 -20.77 10.87
CA GLY A 150 4.08 -21.36 10.02
C GLY A 150 4.51 -20.49 8.84
N SER A 151 3.99 -19.27 8.72
CA SER A 151 4.42 -18.26 7.74
C SER A 151 5.22 -17.13 8.42
N PRO A 152 6.06 -16.38 7.67
CA PRO A 152 6.70 -15.16 8.19
C PRO A 152 5.69 -14.07 8.55
N CYS A 153 4.48 -14.10 7.97
CA CYS A 153 3.40 -13.17 8.29
C CYS A 153 2.96 -13.27 9.75
N TYR A 154 3.14 -14.42 10.42
CA TYR A 154 2.79 -14.56 11.84
C TYR A 154 3.51 -13.54 12.72
N GLY A 155 4.83 -13.38 12.57
CA GLY A 155 5.61 -12.41 13.34
C GLY A 155 5.17 -10.98 13.05
N VAL A 156 4.84 -10.69 11.80
CA VAL A 156 4.31 -9.39 11.38
C VAL A 156 3.01 -9.06 12.11
N MET A 157 2.13 -10.06 12.24
CA MET A 157 0.87 -9.93 12.94
C MET A 157 1.02 -9.90 14.48
N GLN A 158 2.21 -10.21 15.03
CA GLN A 158 2.57 -9.92 16.42
C GLN A 158 3.06 -8.47 16.62
N GLY A 159 3.10 -7.67 15.55
CA GLY A 159 3.51 -6.27 15.59
C GLY A 159 4.97 -6.02 15.24
N GLU A 160 5.69 -7.06 14.83
CA GLU A 160 7.10 -6.96 14.43
C GLU A 160 7.23 -6.57 12.96
N HIS A 161 8.31 -5.88 12.61
CA HIS A 161 8.73 -5.80 11.22
C HIS A 161 9.59 -7.03 10.92
N CYS A 162 9.05 -7.97 10.13
CA CYS A 162 9.80 -9.17 9.74
C CYS A 162 10.54 -8.90 8.43
N HIS A 163 11.86 -9.07 8.44
CA HIS A 163 12.71 -8.91 7.27
C HIS A 163 13.68 -10.08 7.15
N TYR A 164 13.50 -10.88 6.11
CA TYR A 164 14.34 -12.01 5.74
C TYR A 164 14.99 -11.68 4.38
N PRO A 165 16.24 -11.20 4.37
CA PRO A 165 16.91 -10.79 3.14
C PRO A 165 17.19 -11.95 2.19
N GLU A 166 17.26 -13.18 2.70
CA GLU A 166 17.50 -14.42 1.95
C GLU A 166 16.99 -15.63 2.73
N GLN A 167 16.88 -16.78 2.07
CA GLN A 167 16.53 -18.09 2.60
C GLN A 167 15.23 -18.15 3.42
N VAL A 168 14.22 -17.36 3.08
CA VAL A 168 12.96 -17.36 3.85
C VAL A 168 12.28 -18.74 3.87
N GLN A 169 12.34 -19.49 2.76
CA GLN A 169 11.80 -20.86 2.68
C GLN A 169 12.42 -21.81 3.71
N SER A 170 13.71 -21.68 4.01
CA SER A 170 14.40 -22.52 4.99
C SER A 170 13.92 -22.25 6.42
N HIS A 171 13.47 -21.03 6.69
CA HIS A 171 12.93 -20.63 7.99
C HIS A 171 11.46 -21.05 8.15
N PHE A 172 10.72 -21.12 7.04
CA PHE A 172 9.29 -21.42 7.01
C PHE A 172 8.97 -22.56 6.02
N PRO A 173 9.49 -23.79 6.23
CA PRO A 173 9.34 -24.89 5.28
C PRO A 173 7.91 -25.44 5.18
N THR A 174 7.05 -25.10 6.14
CA THR A 174 5.63 -25.49 6.16
C THR A 174 4.74 -24.54 5.36
N ASP A 175 5.26 -23.37 4.96
CA ASP A 175 4.56 -22.41 4.12
C ASP A 175 4.68 -22.84 2.65
N LEU A 176 3.70 -23.62 2.19
CA LEU A 176 3.70 -24.16 0.84
C LEU A 176 3.58 -23.06 -0.23
N ASP A 177 2.96 -21.93 0.08
CA ASP A 177 2.82 -20.84 -0.88
C ASP A 177 4.18 -20.17 -1.15
N LEU A 178 4.97 -19.89 -0.10
CA LEU A 178 6.34 -19.39 -0.26
C LEU A 178 7.22 -20.34 -1.07
N VAL A 179 7.12 -21.63 -0.79
CA VAL A 179 7.90 -22.67 -1.50
C VAL A 179 7.49 -22.78 -2.96
N ASN A 180 6.18 -22.83 -3.24
CA ASN A 180 5.66 -22.95 -4.60
C ASN A 180 5.96 -21.71 -5.45
N LEU A 181 5.96 -20.52 -4.84
CA LEU A 181 6.33 -19.26 -5.50
C LEU A 181 7.85 -19.09 -5.65
N GLY A 182 8.66 -19.95 -5.02
CA GLY A 182 10.12 -19.91 -5.09
C GLY A 182 10.72 -18.67 -4.42
N VAL A 183 10.07 -18.16 -3.37
CA VAL A 183 10.45 -16.91 -2.70
C VAL A 183 11.76 -17.09 -1.93
N GLU A 184 12.78 -16.32 -2.25
CA GLU A 184 14.07 -16.33 -1.54
C GLU A 184 14.09 -15.29 -0.41
N SER A 185 13.41 -14.16 -0.58
CA SER A 185 13.42 -13.04 0.36
C SER A 185 12.02 -12.51 0.69
N TYR A 186 11.87 -11.94 1.90
CA TYR A 186 10.59 -11.47 2.42
C TYR A 186 10.78 -10.22 3.29
N SER A 187 9.88 -9.24 3.15
CA SER A 187 9.76 -8.12 4.09
C SER A 187 8.29 -7.82 4.34
N GLY A 188 7.86 -7.85 5.60
CA GLY A 188 6.45 -7.62 5.95
C GLY A 188 6.28 -6.74 7.18
N ILE A 189 5.29 -5.86 7.13
CA ILE A 189 5.01 -4.87 8.17
C ILE A 189 3.53 -4.88 8.58
N PRO A 190 3.20 -4.72 9.88
CA PRO A 190 1.82 -4.65 10.32
C PRO A 190 1.14 -3.38 9.80
N LEU A 191 -0.12 -3.53 9.41
CA LEU A 191 -1.03 -2.43 9.13
C LEU A 191 -1.83 -2.16 10.39
N LYS A 192 -1.68 -0.95 10.93
CA LYS A 192 -2.29 -0.54 12.20
C LYS A 192 -3.33 0.53 11.96
N ASP A 193 -4.38 0.51 12.77
CA ASP A 193 -5.37 1.58 12.85
C ASP A 193 -4.86 2.75 13.73
N SER A 194 -5.69 3.78 13.88
CA SER A 194 -5.40 4.93 14.75
C SER A 194 -5.22 4.57 16.24
N THR A 195 -5.70 3.39 16.67
CA THR A 195 -5.60 2.87 18.04
C THR A 195 -4.40 1.95 18.26
N GLN A 196 -3.55 1.76 17.25
CA GLN A 196 -2.43 0.80 17.21
C GLN A 196 -2.85 -0.69 17.15
N GLN A 197 -4.13 -0.97 16.91
CA GLN A 197 -4.60 -2.32 16.65
C GLN A 197 -4.18 -2.76 15.23
N ILE A 198 -3.68 -3.99 15.12
CA ILE A 198 -3.29 -4.56 13.83
C ILE A 198 -4.55 -4.99 13.07
N LEU A 199 -4.73 -4.45 11.86
CA LEU A 199 -5.84 -4.76 10.95
C LEU A 199 -5.48 -5.83 9.91
N GLY A 200 -4.19 -5.96 9.61
CA GLY A 200 -3.64 -6.80 8.57
C GLY A 200 -2.15 -6.58 8.42
N HIS A 201 -1.57 -6.98 7.30
CA HIS A 201 -0.17 -6.69 6.99
C HIS A 201 0.03 -6.37 5.51
N LEU A 202 1.12 -5.67 5.24
CA LEU A 202 1.66 -5.42 3.91
C LEU A 202 2.98 -6.19 3.81
N ALA A 203 3.14 -6.98 2.76
CA ALA A 203 4.35 -7.75 2.53
C ALA A 203 4.84 -7.63 1.08
N VAL A 204 6.16 -7.68 0.94
CA VAL A 204 6.87 -7.75 -0.32
C VAL A 204 7.83 -8.93 -0.31
N MET A 205 8.00 -9.57 -1.46
CA MET A 205 8.78 -10.80 -1.58
C MET A 205 9.42 -10.89 -2.96
N ASP A 206 10.55 -11.60 -3.03
CA ASP A 206 11.23 -11.85 -4.30
C ASP A 206 11.80 -13.27 -4.39
N THR A 207 11.99 -13.74 -5.61
CA THR A 207 12.75 -14.95 -5.97
C THR A 207 14.27 -14.75 -5.86
N GLU A 208 14.73 -13.52 -5.67
CA GLU A 208 16.13 -13.16 -5.44
C GLU A 208 16.36 -12.62 -4.01
N PRO A 209 17.60 -12.65 -3.49
CA PRO A 209 17.92 -12.01 -2.20
C PRO A 209 17.67 -10.50 -2.20
N MET A 210 16.99 -9.99 -1.17
CA MET A 210 16.82 -8.56 -0.89
C MET A 210 17.99 -8.00 -0.08
N THR A 211 19.21 -8.45 -0.37
CA THR A 211 20.43 -7.98 0.29
C THR A 211 20.69 -6.54 -0.12
N ASN A 212 20.86 -5.64 0.86
CA ASN A 212 21.50 -4.33 0.74
C ASN A 212 20.63 -3.07 0.62
N HIS A 213 19.39 -3.08 1.10
CA HIS A 213 18.55 -1.89 1.06
C HIS A 213 18.21 -1.40 2.48
N ARG A 214 18.78 -0.26 2.91
CA ARG A 214 18.26 0.54 4.06
C ARG A 214 17.02 1.38 3.69
N ILE A 215 16.77 1.52 2.39
CA ILE A 215 15.67 2.25 1.76
C ILE A 215 14.29 1.53 1.74
N PRO A 216 14.14 0.18 1.79
CA PRO A 216 12.85 -0.49 1.72
C PRO A 216 12.03 -0.21 2.96
N GLN A 217 12.67 -0.15 4.13
CA GLN A 217 11.93 -0.03 5.38
C GLN A 217 11.11 1.26 5.44
N LEU A 218 11.68 2.42 5.10
CA LEU A 218 10.93 3.69 5.09
C LEU A 218 9.83 3.69 4.02
N ILE A 219 10.09 3.13 2.84
CA ILE A 219 9.08 3.05 1.78
C ILE A 219 7.94 2.13 2.24
N VAL A 220 8.25 0.94 2.73
CA VAL A 220 7.29 -0.04 3.26
C VAL A 220 6.48 0.55 4.43
N GLU A 221 7.12 1.29 5.35
CA GLU A 221 6.45 2.00 6.45
C GLU A 221 5.46 3.07 5.96
N ILE A 222 5.81 3.85 4.93
CA ILE A 222 4.91 4.86 4.37
C ILE A 222 3.72 4.19 3.69
N PHE A 223 3.96 3.17 2.87
CA PHE A 223 2.90 2.39 2.21
C PHE A 223 2.01 1.71 3.25
N ALA A 224 2.58 1.22 4.34
CA ALA A 224 1.85 0.60 5.43
C ALA A 224 0.96 1.58 6.19
N ALA A 225 1.48 2.76 6.56
CA ALA A 225 0.67 3.79 7.19
C ALA A 225 -0.53 4.17 6.32
N ARG A 226 -0.33 4.25 5.00
CA ARG A 226 -1.39 4.58 4.05
C ARG A 226 -2.40 3.45 3.85
N ALA A 227 -1.93 2.20 3.74
CA ALA A 227 -2.79 1.02 3.65
C ALA A 227 -3.60 0.81 4.94
N GLY A 228 -3.00 1.05 6.11
CA GLY A 228 -3.67 1.00 7.40
C GLY A 228 -4.82 1.99 7.51
N ALA A 229 -4.62 3.25 7.08
CA ALA A 229 -5.68 4.26 7.07
C ALA A 229 -6.86 3.90 6.15
N GLU A 230 -6.60 3.31 4.96
CA GLU A 230 -7.68 2.89 4.06
C GLU A 230 -8.40 1.63 4.57
N LEU A 231 -7.66 0.70 5.19
CA LEU A 231 -8.24 -0.47 5.88
C LEU A 231 -9.16 -0.03 7.03
N GLU A 232 -8.70 0.90 7.86
CA GLU A 232 -9.49 1.47 8.96
C GLU A 232 -10.77 2.13 8.42
N ARG A 233 -10.65 2.90 7.33
CA ARG A 233 -11.81 3.52 6.66
C ARG A 233 -12.82 2.47 6.19
N LEU A 234 -12.36 1.40 5.55
CA LEU A 234 -13.24 0.31 5.09
C LEU A 234 -13.91 -0.42 6.25
N GLN A 235 -13.18 -0.70 7.33
CA GLN A 235 -13.73 -1.39 8.50
C GLN A 235 -14.78 -0.52 9.20
N PHE A 236 -14.57 0.80 9.29
CA PHE A 236 -15.58 1.72 9.80
C PHE A 236 -16.83 1.73 8.92
N GLU A 237 -16.68 1.73 7.60
CA GLU A 237 -17.81 1.69 6.67
C GLU A 237 -18.61 0.38 6.79
N GLU A 238 -17.94 -0.77 6.86
CA GLU A 238 -18.56 -2.07 7.10
C GLU A 238 -19.30 -2.12 8.45
N THR A 239 -18.67 -1.61 9.51
CA THR A 239 -19.25 -1.59 10.87
C THR A 239 -20.47 -0.69 10.95
N LEU A 240 -20.41 0.49 10.32
CA LEU A 240 -21.54 1.42 10.24
C LEU A 240 -22.71 0.79 9.50
N ARG A 241 -22.44 0.16 8.35
CA ARG A 241 -23.45 -0.52 7.53
C ARG A 241 -24.10 -1.68 8.29
N ALA A 242 -23.32 -2.52 8.95
CA ALA A 242 -23.83 -3.63 9.77
C ALA A 242 -24.69 -3.12 10.93
N THR A 243 -24.27 -2.04 11.59
CA THR A 243 -25.02 -1.41 12.68
C THR A 243 -26.34 -0.82 12.19
N GLN A 244 -26.34 -0.10 11.06
CA GLN A 244 -27.56 0.44 10.44
C GLN A 244 -28.54 -0.67 10.07
N GLN A 245 -28.07 -1.75 9.44
CA GLN A 245 -28.92 -2.90 9.08
C GLN A 245 -29.53 -3.55 10.31
N ARG A 246 -28.75 -3.73 11.39
CA ARG A 246 -29.25 -4.29 12.65
C ARG A 246 -30.31 -3.38 13.29
N LEU A 247 -30.09 -2.06 13.32
CA LEU A 247 -31.07 -1.11 13.86
C LEU A 247 -32.35 -1.10 13.02
N GLN A 248 -32.24 -1.07 11.69
CA GLN A 248 -33.40 -1.13 10.79
C GLN A 248 -34.20 -2.41 11.01
N TYR A 249 -33.52 -3.55 11.17
CA TYR A 249 -34.17 -4.83 11.48
C TYR A 249 -34.90 -4.79 12.83
N LEU A 250 -34.27 -4.28 13.89
CA LEU A 250 -34.89 -4.18 15.21
C LEU A 250 -36.13 -3.27 15.21
N VAL A 251 -36.07 -2.16 14.47
CA VAL A 251 -37.20 -1.23 14.33
C VAL A 251 -38.35 -1.86 13.55
N THR A 252 -38.07 -2.58 12.46
CA THR A 252 -39.09 -3.20 11.61
C THR A 252 -39.70 -4.46 12.22
N ALA A 253 -38.93 -5.26 12.95
CA ALA A 253 -39.41 -6.47 13.63
C ALA A 253 -40.20 -6.18 14.92
N SER A 254 -40.14 -4.95 15.45
CA SER A 254 -40.96 -4.54 16.59
C SER A 254 -42.45 -4.53 16.20
N PRO A 255 -43.36 -5.07 17.01
CA PRO A 255 -44.80 -4.98 16.76
C PRO A 255 -45.37 -3.58 17.11
N ALA A 256 -44.60 -2.73 17.78
CA ALA A 256 -45.01 -1.38 18.14
C ALA A 256 -44.54 -0.35 17.11
N ILE A 257 -45.39 0.63 16.79
CA ILE A 257 -45.02 1.78 15.95
C ILE A 257 -44.08 2.69 16.74
N ILE A 258 -42.86 2.85 16.23
CA ILE A 258 -41.84 3.73 16.78
C ILE A 258 -41.84 5.01 15.96
N TYR A 259 -42.00 6.16 16.61
CA TYR A 259 -41.97 7.46 15.94
C TYR A 259 -41.20 8.48 16.78
N THR A 260 -40.66 9.50 16.11
CA THR A 260 -40.14 10.72 16.76
C THR A 260 -40.87 11.92 16.20
N CYS A 261 -41.04 12.96 17.01
CA CYS A 261 -41.63 14.23 16.61
C CYS A 261 -40.78 15.40 17.09
N SER A 262 -40.81 16.52 16.37
CA SER A 262 -40.22 17.78 16.84
C SER A 262 -41.03 18.32 18.03
N PRO A 263 -40.41 18.98 19.02
CA PRO A 263 -41.12 19.65 20.11
C PRO A 263 -41.83 20.96 19.68
N GLU A 264 -41.78 21.33 18.40
CA GLU A 264 -42.49 22.49 17.85
C GLU A 264 -44.02 22.33 17.94
N PRO A 265 -44.78 23.45 18.01
CA PRO A 265 -46.24 23.41 18.03
C PRO A 265 -46.81 22.57 16.88
N GLY A 266 -47.61 21.55 17.22
CA GLY A 266 -48.14 20.59 16.24
C GLY A 266 -47.35 19.27 16.16
N ASN A 267 -46.27 19.10 16.93
CA ASN A 267 -45.50 17.86 17.08
C ASN A 267 -45.30 17.12 15.73
N PRO A 268 -44.75 17.78 14.70
CA PRO A 268 -44.62 17.15 13.38
C PRO A 268 -43.73 15.92 13.50
N ILE A 269 -44.18 14.82 12.90
CA ILE A 269 -43.44 13.55 12.88
C ILE A 269 -42.14 13.75 12.09
N THR A 270 -41.01 13.43 12.72
CA THR A 270 -39.67 13.47 12.10
C THR A 270 -39.16 12.09 11.73
N PHE A 271 -39.73 11.04 12.31
CA PHE A 271 -39.47 9.64 11.96
C PHE A 271 -40.69 8.78 12.31
N ILE A 272 -41.00 7.77 11.51
CA ILE A 272 -41.98 6.74 11.85
C ILE A 272 -41.56 5.39 11.24
N SER A 273 -41.67 4.31 12.00
CA SER A 273 -41.31 2.97 11.57
C SER A 273 -42.28 2.42 10.51
N GLU A 274 -41.76 1.61 9.57
CA GLU A 274 -42.56 1.11 8.44
C GLU A 274 -43.69 0.16 8.83
N ASN A 275 -43.59 -0.50 9.98
CA ASN A 275 -44.63 -1.38 10.51
C ASN A 275 -45.97 -0.65 10.77
N ILE A 276 -46.04 0.68 10.71
CA ILE A 276 -47.31 1.42 10.70
C ILE A 276 -48.24 0.97 9.55
N GLN A 277 -47.68 0.51 8.43
CA GLN A 277 -48.48 -0.03 7.34
C GLN A 277 -49.20 -1.31 7.76
N ASP A 278 -48.52 -2.19 8.49
CA ASP A 278 -49.10 -3.45 8.97
C ASP A 278 -50.05 -3.21 10.15
N VAL A 279 -49.73 -2.26 11.04
CA VAL A 279 -50.48 -2.00 12.27
C VAL A 279 -51.70 -1.08 12.04
N LEU A 280 -51.56 -0.02 11.24
CA LEU A 280 -52.60 1.00 11.01
C LEU A 280 -52.99 1.18 9.53
N GLY A 281 -52.31 0.54 8.58
CA GLY A 281 -52.62 0.65 7.15
C GLY A 281 -52.06 1.90 6.44
N TYR A 282 -51.31 2.75 7.14
CA TYR A 282 -50.72 3.97 6.56
C TYR A 282 -49.30 3.73 6.05
N VAL A 283 -48.91 4.41 4.98
CA VAL A 283 -47.53 4.32 4.48
C VAL A 283 -46.66 5.37 5.15
N ALA A 284 -45.53 4.95 5.73
CA ALA A 284 -44.65 5.81 6.54
C ALA A 284 -44.26 7.14 5.85
N HIS A 285 -43.95 7.13 4.54
CA HIS A 285 -43.58 8.34 3.81
C HIS A 285 -44.73 9.36 3.68
N GLN A 286 -45.99 8.90 3.66
CA GLN A 286 -47.17 9.78 3.61
C GLN A 286 -47.35 10.48 4.96
N CYS A 287 -47.19 9.75 6.06
CA CYS A 287 -47.24 10.29 7.42
C CYS A 287 -46.16 11.38 7.66
N LEU A 288 -44.98 11.23 7.05
CA LEU A 288 -43.91 12.21 7.12
C LEU A 288 -44.15 13.43 6.22
N ALA A 289 -44.71 13.23 5.02
CA ALA A 289 -44.96 14.31 4.07
C ALA A 289 -46.12 15.23 4.49
N GLU A 290 -47.12 14.69 5.21
CA GLU A 290 -48.32 15.46 5.53
C GLU A 290 -48.18 16.44 6.70
N ALA A 291 -47.07 16.40 7.48
CA ALA A 291 -46.75 17.32 8.59
C ALA A 291 -47.93 17.69 9.53
N LYS A 292 -48.96 16.86 9.56
CA LYS A 292 -50.14 17.03 10.40
C LYS A 292 -49.92 16.21 11.66
N THR A 293 -50.40 16.76 12.76
CA THR A 293 -50.58 16.11 14.07
C THR A 293 -51.29 14.76 13.89
N PHE A 294 -50.54 13.71 13.56
CA PHE A 294 -51.08 12.36 13.34
C PHE A 294 -51.73 11.82 14.60
N TRP A 295 -51.13 12.14 15.76
CA TRP A 295 -51.65 11.84 17.10
C TRP A 295 -52.46 13.00 17.69
N GLY A 296 -53.22 13.72 16.85
CA GLY A 296 -53.96 14.92 17.23
C GLY A 296 -54.45 14.88 18.67
N VAL A 297 -53.80 15.68 19.53
CA VAL A 297 -54.32 15.96 20.87
C VAL A 297 -55.60 16.75 20.64
N ALA A 298 -56.72 16.05 20.57
CA ALA A 298 -58.01 16.65 20.83
C ALA A 298 -58.02 17.05 22.31
N GLY A 299 -57.76 18.34 22.60
CA GLY A 299 -58.15 18.94 23.88
C GLY A 299 -57.15 19.92 24.48
N ALA A 300 -57.35 21.21 24.20
CA ALA A 300 -57.26 22.27 25.20
C ALA A 300 -58.12 23.45 24.71
N SER A 301 -59.43 23.34 24.94
CA SER A 301 -60.34 24.48 25.11
C SER A 301 -60.06 25.17 26.44
#